data_AF-A0A2T0TIC0-F1
#
_entry.id   AF-A0A2T0TIC0-F1
#
_cell.length_a   1.000
_cell.length_b   1.000
_cell.length_c   1.000
_cell.angle_alpha   90.00
_cell.angle_beta   90.00
_cell.angle_gamma   90.00
#
_symmetry.space_group_name_H-M   'P 1'
#
loop_
_entity.id
_entity.type
_entity.pdbx_description
1 polymer ?
#
loop_
_entity_poly.entity_id
_entity_poly.type
_entity_poly.pdbx_seq_one_letter_code
_entity_poly.pdbx_strand_id
1 'polypeptide(L)' 'MKGRFGSRQRIAHALDAIEEIEQYLENQLLSDFLDNSMMRFACIKQLEIVGEACNHVHSVTMDEFQMSSGVRLSAYETY' A
#
# COMPACT_ATOMS: atom_id res chain seq x y z
N MET A 1 -13.75 11.44 -2.90
CA MET A 1 -14.92 11.41 -3.82
C MET A 1 -15.33 9.95 -4.06
N LYS A 2 -16.65 9.68 -4.16
CA LYS A 2 -17.29 8.36 -3.97
C LYS A 2 -16.89 7.26 -4.98
N GLY A 3 -16.73 6.03 -4.45
CA GLY A 3 -16.94 4.76 -5.15
C GLY A 3 -15.77 4.24 -5.98
N ARG A 4 -15.68 4.63 -7.25
CA ARG A 4 -14.84 3.91 -8.24
C ARG A 4 -13.48 4.53 -8.52
N PHE A 5 -13.33 5.83 -8.22
CA PHE A 5 -12.07 6.55 -8.38
C PHE A 5 -11.05 6.23 -7.27
N GLY A 6 -11.54 5.78 -6.10
CA GLY A 6 -10.69 5.51 -4.93
C GLY A 6 -9.70 4.37 -5.13
N SER A 7 -10.14 3.20 -5.58
CA SER A 7 -9.25 2.02 -5.64
C SER A 7 -8.17 2.15 -6.72
N ARG A 8 -8.51 2.72 -7.88
CA ARG A 8 -7.50 3.02 -8.92
C ARG A 8 -6.46 4.01 -8.42
N GLN A 9 -6.88 5.08 -7.75
CA GLN A 9 -5.97 6.06 -7.17
C GLN A 9 -5.12 5.47 -6.04
N ARG A 10 -5.67 4.58 -5.21
CA ARG A 10 -4.91 3.87 -4.17
C ARG A 10 -3.84 2.95 -4.75
N ILE A 11 -4.18 2.18 -5.79
CA ILE A 11 -3.21 1.34 -6.49
C ILE A 11 -2.12 2.22 -7.12
N ALA A 12 -2.49 3.36 -7.72
CA ALA A 12 -1.52 4.30 -8.24
C ALA A 12 -0.58 4.81 -7.13
N HIS A 13 -1.10 5.22 -5.97
CA HIS A 13 -0.26 5.65 -4.84
C HIS A 13 0.67 4.56 -4.30
N ALA A 14 0.21 3.31 -4.27
CA ALA A 14 1.07 2.18 -3.89
C ALA A 14 2.18 1.95 -4.93
N LEU A 15 1.86 2.06 -6.23
CA LEU A 15 2.83 1.93 -7.31
C LEU A 15 3.88 3.06 -7.25
N ASP A 16 3.44 4.31 -7.13
CA ASP A 16 4.33 5.48 -7.02
C ASP A 16 5.31 5.31 -5.83
N ALA A 17 4.81 4.82 -4.68
CA ALA A 17 5.64 4.60 -3.50
C ALA A 17 6.64 3.44 -3.68
N ILE A 18 6.28 2.39 -4.42
CA ILE A 18 7.18 1.29 -4.76
C ILE A 18 8.28 1.78 -5.71
N GLU A 19 7.91 2.55 -6.75
CA GLU A 19 8.87 3.11 -7.70
C GLU A 19 9.88 4.03 -7.00
N GLU A 20 9.45 4.85 -6.04
CA GLU A 20 10.35 5.66 -5.21
C GLU A 20 11.32 4.82 -4.37
N ILE A 21 10.85 3.71 -3.76
CA ILE A 21 11.73 2.79 -3.03
C ILE A 21 12.78 2.20 -3.98
N GLU A 22 12.37 1.76 -5.17
CA GLU A 22 13.28 1.20 -6.17
C GLU A 22 14.31 2.23 -6.61
N GLN A 23 13.93 3.50 -6.80
CA GLN A 23 14.83 4.60 -7.11
C GLN A 23 15.84 4.88 -5.98
N TYR A 24 15.41 4.83 -4.71
CA TYR A 24 16.33 5.01 -3.58
C TYR A 24 17.35 3.89 -3.48
N LEU A 25 16.97 2.67 -3.85
CA LEU A 25 17.83 1.49 -3.80
C LEU A 25 18.67 1.30 -5.06
N GLU A 26 18.36 2.02 -6.14
CA GLU A 26 19.05 1.89 -7.41
C GLU A 26 20.56 2.19 -7.25
N ASN A 27 21.39 1.25 -7.67
CA ASN A 27 22.86 1.31 -7.56
C ASN A 27 23.40 1.48 -6.13
N GLN A 28 22.61 1.20 -5.09
CA GLN A 28 23.08 1.21 -3.70
C GLN A 28 23.55 -0.17 -3.26
N LEU A 29 24.62 -0.23 -2.48
CA LEU A 29 24.98 -1.44 -1.76
C LEU A 29 24.17 -1.53 -0.46
N LEU A 30 24.06 -2.75 0.08
CA LEU A 30 23.42 -2.97 1.38
C LEU A 30 24.08 -2.14 2.50
N SER A 31 25.40 -1.98 2.47
CA SER A 31 26.12 -1.13 3.44
C SER A 31 25.66 0.32 3.37
N ASP A 32 25.51 0.87 2.16
CA ASP A 32 25.09 2.26 1.94
C ASP A 32 23.68 2.47 2.50
N PHE A 33 22.78 1.51 2.28
CA PHE A 33 21.45 1.52 2.86
C PHE A 33 21.45 1.44 4.39
N LEU A 34 22.29 0.58 4.98
CA LEU A 34 22.35 0.39 6.44
C LEU A 34 23.00 1.59 7.16
N ASP A 35 23.92 2.29 6.51
CA ASP A 35 24.61 3.44 7.08
C ASP A 35 23.87 4.76 6.81
N ASN A 36 22.98 4.79 5.81
CA ASN A 36 22.16 5.96 5.48
C ASN A 36 20.81 5.95 6.21
N SER A 37 20.77 6.52 7.41
CA SER A 37 19.54 6.66 8.21
C SER A 37 18.41 7.41 7.49
N MET A 38 18.73 8.39 6.64
CA MET A 38 17.74 9.17 5.89
C MET A 38 17.07 8.32 4.81
N MET A 39 17.85 7.52 4.07
CA MET A 39 17.32 6.59 3.07
C MET A 39 16.41 5.54 3.70
N ARG A 40 16.82 4.95 4.84
CA ARG A 40 15.95 4.01 5.57
C ARG A 40 14.65 4.65 6.01
N PHE A 41 14.72 5.87 6.55
CA PHE A 41 13.52 6.60 6.94
C PHE A 41 12.61 6.86 5.73
N ALA A 42 13.16 7.27 4.59
CA ALA A 42 12.40 7.47 3.36
C ALA A 42 11.71 6.17 2.90
N CYS A 43 12.43 5.04 2.87
CA CYS A 43 11.83 3.73 2.53
C CYS A 43 10.73 3.32 3.52
N ILE A 44 10.90 3.56 4.83
CA ILE A 44 9.86 3.28 5.83
C ILE A 44 8.60 4.11 5.54
N LYS A 45 8.74 5.40 5.22
CA LYS A 45 7.60 6.26 4.89
C LYS A 45 6.88 5.80 3.63
N GLN A 46 7.61 5.35 2.60
CA GLN A 46 7.00 4.80 1.40
C GLN A 46 6.27 3.47 1.68
N LEU A 47 6.84 2.60 2.51
CA LEU A 47 6.18 1.36 2.94
C LEU A 47 4.89 1.61 3.75
N GLU A 48 4.85 2.66 4.57
CA GLU A 48 3.61 3.09 5.24
C GLU A 48 2.53 3.50 4.22
N ILE A 49 2.89 4.23 3.16
CA ILE A 49 1.95 4.63 2.10
C ILE A 49 1.42 3.40 1.36
N VAL A 50 2.28 2.43 1.04
CA VAL A 50 1.86 1.15 0.44
C VAL A 50 0.89 0.40 1.35
N GLY A 51 1.19 0.31 2.65
CA GLY A 51 0.33 -0.34 3.64
C GLY A 51 -1.06 0.31 3.74
N GLU A 52 -1.08 1.64 3.85
CA GLU A 52 -2.31 2.45 3.89
C GLU A 52 -3.16 2.22 2.63
N ALA A 53 -2.54 2.30 1.45
CA ALA A 53 -3.23 2.13 0.18
C ALA A 53 -3.83 0.72 0.03
N CYS A 54 -3.07 -0.32 0.37
CA CYS A 54 -3.50 -1.72 0.29
C CYS A 54 -4.64 -2.03 1.26
N ASN A 55 -4.58 -1.56 2.51
CA ASN A 55 -5.64 -1.77 3.50
C ASN A 55 -6.99 -1.17 3.03
N HIS A 56 -6.94 0.00 2.40
CA HIS A 56 -8.12 0.67 1.86
C HIS A 56 -8.64 0.05 0.54
N VAL A 57 -7.79 -0.66 -0.22
CA VAL A 57 -8.25 -1.44 -1.40
C VAL A 57 -8.98 -2.69 -0.94
N HIS A 58 -8.47 -3.41 0.06
CA HIS A 58 -9.08 -4.62 0.61
C HIS A 58 -10.49 -4.35 1.16
N SER A 59 -10.64 -3.32 2.00
CA SER A 59 -11.95 -2.94 2.57
C SER A 59 -12.99 -2.64 1.49
N VAL A 60 -12.65 -1.82 0.49
CA VAL A 60 -13.59 -1.50 -0.59
C VAL A 60 -13.95 -2.72 -1.44
N THR A 61 -12.98 -3.59 -1.74
CA THR A 61 -13.24 -4.80 -2.53
C THR A 61 -14.17 -5.75 -1.78
N MET A 62 -13.98 -5.87 -0.46
CA MET A 62 -14.82 -6.72 0.38
C MET A 62 -16.24 -6.16 0.50
N ASP A 63 -16.39 -4.83 0.65
CA ASP A 63 -17.69 -4.16 0.68
C ASP A 63 -18.45 -4.35 -0.66
N GLU A 64 -17.76 -4.19 -1.80
CA GLU A 64 -18.35 -4.42 -3.13
C GLU A 64 -18.77 -5.89 -3.34
N PHE A 65 -17.98 -6.84 -2.84
CA PHE A 65 -18.33 -8.26 -2.89
C PHE A 65 -19.52 -8.61 -1.98
N GLN A 66 -19.59 -8.07 -0.77
CA GLN A 66 -20.72 -8.27 0.14
C GLN A 66 -22.02 -7.68 -0.44
N MET A 67 -21.95 -6.49 -1.03
CA MET A 67 -23.09 -5.83 -1.68
C MET A 67 -23.61 -6.62 -2.89
N SER A 68 -22.71 -7.24 -3.67
CA SER A 68 -23.07 -7.97 -4.89
C SER A 68 -23.51 -9.42 -4.66
N SER A 69 -23.03 -10.07 -3.61
CA SER A 69 -23.32 -11.49 -3.31
C SER A 69 -24.48 -11.71 -2.35
N GLY A 70 -24.93 -10.69 -1.61
CA GLY A 70 -25.94 -10.83 -0.55
C GLY A 70 -25.48 -11.66 0.66
N VAL A 71 -24.22 -12.07 0.69
CA VAL A 71 -23.61 -12.87 1.75
C VAL A 71 -22.82 -11.96 2.69
N ARG A 72 -23.21 -11.91 3.98
CA ARG A 72 -22.37 -11.33 5.03
C ARG A 72 -21.27 -12.33 5.40
N LEU A 73 -20.07 -12.11 4.88
CA LEU A 73 -18.88 -12.77 5.38
C LEU A 73 -18.56 -12.14 6.74
N SER A 74 -18.72 -12.88 7.83
CA SER A 74 -18.27 -12.43 9.16
C SER A 74 -16.78 -12.16 9.08
N ALA A 75 -16.36 -10.97 9.51
CA ALA A 75 -14.98 -10.53 9.50
C ALA A 75 -14.06 -11.66 9.97
N TYR A 76 -13.07 -12.01 9.14
CA TYR A 76 -11.91 -12.72 9.63
C TYR A 76 -11.30 -11.83 10.70
N GLU A 77 -11.40 -12.29 11.94
CA GLU A 77 -10.76 -11.65 13.08
C GLU A 77 -9.27 -11.49 12.77
N THR A 78 -8.84 -10.26 12.92
CA THR A 78 -7.50 -9.74 12.64
C THR A 78 -6.48 -10.48 13.52
N TYR A 79 -5.50 -11.13 12.89
CA TYR A 79 -4.22 -11.46 13.54
C TYR A 79 -3.22 -10.34 13.29
#